data_AF-P0DV27-F1
#
_entry.id   AF-P0DV27-F1
#
_cell.length_a   1.000
_cell.length_b   1.000
_cell.length_c   1.000
_cell.angle_alpha   90.00
_cell.angle_beta   90.00
_cell.angle_gamma   90.00
#
_symmetry.space_group_name_H-M   'P 1'
#
loop_
_entity.id
_entity.type
_entity.pdbx_description
1 polymer ?
#
loop_
_entity_poly.entity_id
_entity_poly.type
_entity_poly.pdbx_seq_one_letter_code
_entity_poly.pdbx_strand_id
1 'polypeptide(L)'
;MDKDRVELLIKSVIRTDGYLNYANTKSTILLTLASGVLATASLNLSKLLPLSLDKLSTSSFVSFSFFLVIGVLINILSVVRTLKAISPYLKNSDKENIFSFVDIVHYNSSSDTYSEKIKKLDYSHLGEQLTSLNYNLSVGLLDKYKNQRRAIILLKISMASFFLSIVVPWFFYCFDISLTEKGPIVIMLLFIISLVVFIVFLLTLIIYLLYLGKDKK
;
A
#
# COMPACT_ATOMS: atom_id res chain seq x y z
N MET A 1 40.29 -6.87 -2.47
CA MET A 1 39.30 -6.98 -3.56
C MET A 1 39.83 -6.16 -4.74
N ASP A 2 39.67 -6.61 -5.98
CA ASP A 2 40.12 -5.84 -7.15
C ASP A 2 39.28 -4.56 -7.34
N LYS A 3 39.82 -3.61 -8.12
CA LYS A 3 39.17 -2.32 -8.41
C LYS A 3 37.82 -2.52 -9.12
N ASP A 4 37.74 -3.49 -10.02
CA ASP A 4 36.56 -3.76 -10.83
C ASP A 4 35.37 -4.23 -9.98
N ARG A 5 35.60 -5.11 -9.00
CA ARG A 5 34.59 -5.56 -8.03
C ARG A 5 34.13 -4.42 -7.12
N VAL A 6 35.04 -3.53 -6.69
CA VAL A 6 34.66 -2.32 -5.94
C VAL A 6 33.72 -1.47 -6.78
N GLU A 7 34.04 -1.24 -8.06
CA GLU A 7 33.18 -0.48 -8.96
C GLU A 7 31.80 -1.13 -9.17
N LEU A 8 31.77 -2.46 -9.31
CA LEU A 8 30.52 -3.22 -9.38
C LEU A 8 29.68 -3.09 -8.10
N LEU A 9 30.30 -3.11 -6.91
CA LEU A 9 29.59 -2.88 -5.66
C LEU A 9 29.04 -1.46 -5.54
N ILE A 10 29.82 -0.45 -5.94
CA ILE A 10 29.34 0.94 -5.98
C ILE A 10 28.11 1.05 -6.89
N LYS A 11 28.16 0.46 -8.10
CA LYS A 11 27.01 0.40 -9.01
C LYS A 11 25.81 -0.30 -8.37
N SER A 12 26.03 -1.37 -7.61
CA SER A 12 24.96 -2.05 -6.88
C SER A 12 24.35 -1.15 -5.79
N VAL A 13 25.16 -0.44 -5.00
CA VAL A 13 24.68 0.48 -3.96
C VAL A 13 23.83 1.59 -4.59
N ILE A 14 24.31 2.21 -5.67
CA ILE A 14 23.57 3.25 -6.41
C ILE A 14 22.23 2.71 -6.90
N ARG A 15 22.20 1.48 -7.42
CA ARG A 15 20.95 0.83 -7.87
C ARG A 15 19.98 0.60 -6.71
N THR A 16 20.46 0.16 -5.56
CA THR A 16 19.65 -0.04 -4.35
C THR A 16 19.07 1.29 -3.85
N ASP A 17 19.86 2.37 -3.84
CA ASP A 17 19.38 3.72 -3.52
C ASP A 17 18.29 4.18 -4.50
N GLY A 18 18.50 3.94 -5.81
CA GLY A 18 17.47 4.13 -6.82
C GLY A 18 16.16 3.40 -6.49
N TYR A 19 16.23 2.14 -6.05
CA TYR A 19 15.04 1.38 -5.63
C TYR A 19 14.38 1.93 -4.37
N LEU A 20 15.14 2.48 -3.41
CA LEU A 20 14.58 3.18 -2.25
C LEU A 20 13.80 4.42 -2.67
N ASN A 21 14.33 5.19 -3.61
CA ASN A 21 13.64 6.36 -4.17
C ASN A 21 12.35 5.95 -4.90
N TYR A 22 12.39 4.92 -5.75
CA TYR A 22 11.19 4.38 -6.39
C TYR A 22 10.17 3.84 -5.38
N ALA A 23 10.63 3.20 -4.29
CA ALA A 23 9.75 2.74 -3.23
C ALA A 23 9.04 3.92 -2.56
N ASN A 24 9.74 5.03 -2.29
CA ASN A 24 9.11 6.25 -1.75
C ASN A 24 8.04 6.79 -2.70
N THR A 25 8.31 6.87 -4.01
CA THR A 25 7.30 7.27 -5.01
C THR A 25 6.06 6.37 -4.99
N LYS A 26 6.25 5.03 -4.93
CA LYS A 26 5.13 4.08 -4.82
C LYS A 26 4.31 4.28 -3.55
N SER A 27 4.97 4.56 -2.42
CA SER A 27 4.28 4.87 -1.17
C SER A 27 3.47 6.16 -1.27
N THR A 28 4.00 7.22 -1.91
CA THR A 28 3.26 8.46 -2.14
C THR A 28 2.02 8.23 -2.99
N ILE A 29 2.12 7.47 -4.09
CA ILE A 29 0.97 7.12 -4.92
C ILE A 29 -0.09 6.36 -4.10
N LEU A 30 0.34 5.39 -3.29
CA LEU A 30 -0.55 4.61 -2.45
C LEU A 30 -1.26 5.48 -1.40
N LEU A 31 -0.55 6.47 -0.83
CA LEU A 31 -1.11 7.42 0.12
C LEU A 31 -2.16 8.31 -0.56
N THR A 32 -1.84 8.86 -1.74
CA THR A 32 -2.79 9.66 -2.53
C THR A 32 -4.05 8.87 -2.87
N LEU A 33 -3.90 7.61 -3.27
CA LEU A 33 -5.03 6.74 -3.59
C LEU A 33 -5.89 6.47 -2.34
N ALA A 34 -5.27 6.13 -1.21
CA ALA A 34 -5.98 5.88 0.05
C ALA A 34 -6.77 7.13 0.51
N SER A 35 -6.12 8.30 0.48
CA SER A 35 -6.74 9.59 0.80
C SER A 35 -7.85 9.96 -0.18
N GLY A 36 -7.67 9.71 -1.48
CA GLY A 36 -8.69 9.96 -2.50
C GLY A 36 -9.94 9.09 -2.31
N VAL A 37 -9.75 7.82 -1.93
CA VAL A 37 -10.86 6.93 -1.57
C VAL A 37 -11.61 7.46 -0.34
N LEU A 38 -10.89 7.89 0.70
CA LEU A 38 -11.53 8.50 1.88
C LEU A 38 -12.31 9.77 1.53
N ALA A 39 -11.71 10.69 0.77
CA ALA A 39 -12.37 11.92 0.36
C ALA A 39 -13.64 11.64 -0.47
N THR A 40 -13.56 10.67 -1.39
CA THR A 40 -14.71 10.26 -2.21
C THR A 40 -15.81 9.64 -1.34
N ALA A 41 -15.44 8.78 -0.38
CA ALA A 41 -16.37 8.18 0.55
C ALA A 41 -17.08 9.23 1.42
N SER A 42 -16.34 10.24 1.92
CA SER A 42 -16.90 11.30 2.77
C SER A 42 -17.84 12.25 2.04
N LEU A 43 -17.57 12.57 0.76
CA LEU A 43 -18.30 13.63 0.05
C LEU A 43 -19.44 13.13 -0.84
N ASN A 44 -19.33 11.92 -1.38
CA ASN A 44 -20.19 11.50 -2.50
C ASN A 44 -20.93 10.19 -2.26
N LEU A 45 -20.57 9.42 -1.24
CA LEU A 45 -21.10 8.06 -1.11
C LEU A 45 -22.61 8.04 -0.76
N SER A 46 -23.10 9.04 -0.03
CA SER A 46 -24.54 9.19 0.24
C SER A 46 -25.38 9.54 -1.00
N LYS A 47 -24.77 10.16 -2.02
CA LYS A 47 -25.45 10.52 -3.28
C LYS A 47 -25.72 9.31 -4.18
N LEU A 48 -25.06 8.18 -3.91
CA LEU A 48 -25.20 6.94 -4.67
C LEU A 48 -26.26 5.99 -4.10
N LEU A 49 -26.94 6.41 -3.04
CA LEU A 49 -27.99 5.63 -2.38
C LEU A 49 -29.31 5.71 -3.15
N PRO A 50 -30.16 4.65 -3.08
CA PRO A 50 -31.43 4.62 -3.79
C PRO A 50 -32.42 5.69 -3.31
N LEU A 51 -32.29 6.10 -2.06
CA LEU A 51 -33.11 7.11 -1.39
C LEU A 51 -32.20 8.01 -0.54
N SER A 52 -32.71 9.19 -0.18
CA SER A 52 -32.06 10.03 0.82
C SER A 52 -31.96 9.30 2.16
N LEU A 53 -30.94 9.63 2.96
CA LEU A 53 -30.60 8.89 4.19
C LEU A 53 -31.77 8.78 5.18
N ASP A 54 -32.63 9.79 5.24
CA ASP A 54 -33.83 9.89 6.08
C ASP A 54 -34.98 8.98 5.62
N LYS A 55 -34.96 8.53 4.36
CA LYS A 55 -36.01 7.68 3.76
C LYS A 55 -35.62 6.21 3.65
N LEU A 56 -34.40 5.86 4.05
CA LEU A 56 -33.96 4.46 4.05
C LEU A 56 -34.67 3.66 5.13
N SER A 57 -34.99 2.40 4.83
CA SER A 57 -35.42 1.46 5.86
C SER A 57 -34.30 1.27 6.90
N THR A 58 -34.67 1.01 8.16
CA THR A 58 -33.71 0.86 9.27
C THR A 58 -32.60 -0.15 8.94
N SER A 59 -32.96 -1.28 8.33
CA SER A 59 -32.00 -2.31 7.90
C SER A 59 -31.00 -1.82 6.85
N SER A 60 -31.47 -1.03 5.87
CA SER A 60 -30.63 -0.42 4.84
C SER A 60 -29.66 0.60 5.43
N PHE A 61 -30.15 1.46 6.32
CA PHE A 61 -29.35 2.47 6.98
C PHE A 61 -28.27 1.87 7.89
N VAL A 62 -28.61 0.84 8.68
CA VAL A 62 -27.67 0.13 9.55
C VAL A 62 -26.58 -0.55 8.71
N SER A 63 -26.97 -1.24 7.62
CA SER A 63 -26.01 -1.93 6.75
C SER A 63 -25.06 -0.96 6.04
N PHE A 64 -25.60 0.13 5.50
CA PHE A 64 -24.81 1.23 4.93
C PHE A 64 -23.75 1.73 5.91
N SER A 65 -24.20 2.11 7.12
CA SER A 65 -23.36 2.71 8.15
C SER A 65 -22.29 1.74 8.64
N PHE A 66 -22.64 0.46 8.81
CA PHE A 66 -21.71 -0.60 9.22
C PHE A 66 -20.56 -0.76 8.23
N PHE A 67 -20.86 -0.96 6.94
CA PHE A 67 -19.83 -1.12 5.91
C PHE A 67 -19.03 0.16 5.66
N LEU A 68 -19.65 1.33 5.82
CA LEU A 68 -18.96 2.62 5.71
C LEU A 68 -17.94 2.77 6.84
N VAL A 69 -18.33 2.55 8.10
CA VAL A 69 -17.44 2.68 9.26
C VAL A 69 -16.27 1.69 9.17
N ILE A 70 -16.54 0.43 8.82
CA ILE A 70 -15.48 -0.57 8.61
C ILE A 70 -14.53 -0.14 7.48
N GLY A 71 -15.08 0.34 6.37
CA GLY A 71 -14.29 0.82 5.23
C GLY A 71 -13.36 1.97 5.62
N VAL A 72 -13.87 2.94 6.38
CA VAL A 72 -13.08 4.07 6.90
C VAL A 72 -11.95 3.58 7.81
N LEU A 73 -12.25 2.74 8.81
CA LEU A 73 -11.25 2.22 9.75
C LEU A 73 -10.13 1.45 9.04
N ILE A 74 -10.48 0.57 8.09
CA ILE A 74 -9.50 -0.19 7.31
C ILE A 74 -8.67 0.74 6.41
N ASN A 75 -9.29 1.76 5.81
CA ASN A 75 -8.55 2.72 5.00
C ASN A 75 -7.55 3.52 5.84
N ILE A 76 -7.92 3.97 7.05
CA ILE A 76 -6.98 4.61 7.99
C ILE A 76 -5.81 3.67 8.30
N LEU A 77 -6.05 2.37 8.52
CA LEU A 77 -4.96 1.41 8.71
C LEU A 77 -4.06 1.30 7.47
N SER A 78 -4.61 1.38 6.26
CA SER A 78 -3.84 1.43 5.02
C SER A 78 -2.93 2.67 4.96
N VAL A 79 -3.47 3.84 5.31
CA VAL A 79 -2.71 5.10 5.41
C VAL A 79 -1.56 4.95 6.40
N VAL A 80 -1.81 4.44 7.61
CA VAL A 80 -0.77 4.21 8.63
C VAL A 80 0.34 3.28 8.12
N ARG A 81 -0.01 2.20 7.42
CA ARG A 81 0.97 1.28 6.82
C ARG A 81 1.78 1.94 5.70
N THR A 82 1.15 2.81 4.92
CA THR A 82 1.82 3.57 3.87
C THR A 82 2.81 4.57 4.45
N LEU A 83 2.42 5.31 5.50
CA LEU A 83 3.31 6.22 6.22
C LEU A 83 4.52 5.48 6.82
N LYS A 84 4.32 4.28 7.37
CA LYS A 84 5.43 3.41 7.82
C LYS A 84 6.38 3.02 6.69
N ALA A 85 5.89 2.86 5.46
CA ALA A 85 6.74 2.59 4.31
C ALA A 85 7.50 3.85 3.81
N ILE A 86 7.01 5.05 4.10
CA ILE A 86 7.70 6.30 3.77
C ILE A 86 8.83 6.56 4.77
N SER A 87 8.62 6.22 6.05
CA SER A 87 9.60 6.44 7.11
C SER A 87 11.03 6.06 6.69
N PRO A 88 12.02 6.92 6.97
CA PRO A 88 13.42 6.59 6.71
C PRO A 88 13.86 5.40 7.57
N TYR A 89 14.78 4.60 7.03
CA TYR A 89 15.43 3.53 7.77
C TYR A 89 16.59 4.13 8.57
N LEU A 90 16.38 4.32 9.87
CA LEU A 90 17.33 4.97 10.78
C LEU A 90 17.96 3.99 11.78
N LYS A 91 17.93 2.70 11.49
CA LYS A 91 18.56 1.70 12.36
C LYS A 91 20.07 1.75 12.17
N ASN A 92 20.80 1.95 13.26
CA ASN A 92 22.25 1.78 13.28
C ASN A 92 22.62 0.32 13.04
N SER A 93 23.75 0.12 12.38
CA SER A 93 24.35 -1.19 12.14
C SER A 93 24.99 -1.71 13.42
N ASP A 94 25.16 -3.03 13.57
CA ASP A 94 25.90 -3.59 14.72
C ASP A 94 27.41 -3.26 14.63
N LYS A 95 27.92 -3.15 13.40
CA LYS A 95 29.28 -2.72 13.08
C LYS A 95 29.21 -1.39 12.34
N GLU A 96 30.07 -0.44 12.73
CA GLU A 96 30.17 0.86 12.09
C GLU A 96 30.37 0.72 10.56
N ASN A 97 29.51 1.44 9.82
CA ASN A 97 29.69 1.62 8.40
C ASN A 97 30.05 3.07 8.07
N ILE A 98 31.26 3.31 7.57
CA ILE A 98 31.76 4.66 7.29
C ILE A 98 31.04 5.37 6.14
N PHE A 99 30.19 4.67 5.36
CA PHE A 99 29.41 5.26 4.27
C PHE A 99 27.91 5.38 4.61
N SER A 100 27.47 4.83 5.74
CA SER A 100 26.09 4.92 6.21
C SER A 100 25.90 6.21 7.00
N PHE A 101 25.06 7.13 6.54
CA PHE A 101 24.83 8.40 7.24
C PHE A 101 24.34 8.21 8.69
N VAL A 102 23.60 7.13 8.96
CA VAL A 102 23.14 6.77 10.31
C VAL A 102 24.33 6.41 11.19
N ASP A 103 25.23 5.58 10.69
CA ASP A 103 26.38 5.10 11.44
C ASP A 103 27.46 6.17 11.59
N ILE A 104 27.64 7.02 10.58
CA ILE A 104 28.56 8.17 10.64
C ILE A 104 28.22 9.03 11.87
N VAL A 105 26.95 9.41 12.05
CA VAL A 105 26.52 10.26 13.17
C VAL A 105 26.51 9.47 14.49
N HIS A 106 26.20 8.17 14.45
CA HIS A 106 26.10 7.36 15.66
C HIS A 106 27.46 7.00 16.28
N TYR A 107 28.46 6.66 15.44
CA TYR A 107 29.77 6.16 15.87
C TYR A 107 30.87 7.23 15.92
N ASN A 108 30.61 8.45 15.42
CA ASN A 108 31.60 9.52 15.40
C ASN A 108 31.05 10.74 16.14
N SER A 109 31.79 11.20 17.14
CA SER A 109 31.40 12.35 17.98
C SER A 109 31.63 13.70 17.29
N SER A 110 32.51 13.75 16.28
CA SER A 110 32.84 14.96 15.54
C SER A 110 33.22 14.67 14.09
N SER A 111 33.14 15.70 13.24
CA SER A 111 33.63 15.66 11.86
C SER A 111 35.11 15.25 11.79
N ASP A 112 35.94 15.72 12.74
CA ASP A 112 37.37 15.41 12.76
C ASP A 112 37.63 13.92 13.01
N THR A 113 36.91 13.32 13.97
CA THR A 113 37.03 11.87 14.23
C THR A 113 36.67 11.02 13.01
N TYR A 114 35.63 11.42 12.28
CA TYR A 114 35.24 10.76 11.04
C TYR A 114 36.27 10.97 9.91
N SER A 115 36.78 12.20 9.76
CA SER A 115 37.81 12.55 8.77
C SER A 115 39.08 11.71 8.94
N GLU A 116 39.54 11.51 10.17
CA GLU A 116 40.69 10.65 10.45
C GLU A 116 40.46 9.20 10.04
N LYS A 117 39.26 8.66 10.25
CA LYS A 117 38.91 7.29 9.83
C LYS A 117 38.93 7.15 8.31
N ILE A 118 38.37 8.12 7.58
CA ILE A 118 38.39 8.12 6.11
C ILE A 118 39.82 8.14 5.56
N LYS A 119 40.71 8.95 6.14
CA LYS A 119 42.13 9.02 5.72
C LYS A 119 42.88 7.71 5.96
N LYS A 120 42.48 6.92 6.95
CA LYS A 120 43.11 5.64 7.33
C LYS A 120 42.50 4.43 6.60
N LEU A 121 41.47 4.61 5.78
CA LEU A 121 40.78 3.51 5.12
C LEU A 121 41.66 2.84 4.06
N ASP A 122 41.92 1.55 4.23
CA ASP A 122 42.57 0.71 3.22
C ASP A 122 41.55 0.13 2.22
N TYR A 123 42.00 -0.11 0.98
CA TYR A 123 41.20 -0.71 -0.09
C TYR A 123 40.65 -2.10 0.27
N SER A 124 41.34 -2.85 1.12
CA SER A 124 40.87 -4.14 1.63
C SER A 124 39.56 -4.01 2.41
N HIS A 125 39.43 -2.96 3.22
CA HIS A 125 38.27 -2.70 4.08
C HIS A 125 37.13 -2.00 3.33
N LEU A 126 37.43 -1.30 2.24
CA LEU A 126 36.43 -0.64 1.39
C LEU A 126 35.34 -1.61 0.91
N GLY A 127 35.74 -2.82 0.49
CA GLY A 127 34.80 -3.82 -0.01
C GLY A 127 33.83 -4.35 1.06
N GLU A 128 34.32 -4.54 2.29
CA GLU A 128 33.49 -4.95 3.42
C GLU A 128 32.47 -3.84 3.77
N GLN A 129 32.93 -2.59 3.81
CA GLN A 129 32.10 -1.42 4.07
C GLN A 129 30.98 -1.25 3.02
N LEU A 130 31.30 -1.36 1.73
CA LEU A 130 30.31 -1.27 0.66
C LEU A 130 29.31 -2.44 0.67
N THR A 131 29.79 -3.64 0.97
CA THR A 131 28.92 -4.83 1.06
C THR A 131 27.94 -4.71 2.22
N SER A 132 28.43 -4.29 3.40
CA SER A 132 27.61 -4.01 4.58
C SER A 132 26.55 -2.93 4.30
N LEU A 133 26.94 -1.83 3.64
CA LEU A 133 26.03 -0.76 3.28
C LEU A 133 24.91 -1.27 2.36
N ASN A 134 25.27 -1.97 1.29
CA ASN A 134 24.30 -2.49 0.33
C ASN A 134 23.33 -3.47 0.99
N TYR A 135 23.83 -4.32 1.89
CA TYR A 135 22.99 -5.24 2.66
C TYR A 135 21.99 -4.48 3.54
N ASN A 136 22.44 -3.49 4.31
CA ASN A 136 21.58 -2.71 5.20
C ASN A 136 20.51 -1.90 4.43
N LEU A 137 20.88 -1.29 3.30
CA LEU A 137 19.93 -0.62 2.42
C LEU A 137 18.89 -1.60 1.84
N SER A 138 19.33 -2.81 1.50
CA SER A 138 18.43 -3.87 1.01
C SER A 138 17.46 -4.35 2.09
N VAL A 139 17.90 -4.47 3.35
CA VAL A 139 17.01 -4.76 4.49
C VAL A 139 15.94 -3.68 4.64
N GLY A 140 16.35 -2.40 4.64
CA GLY A 140 15.42 -1.27 4.68
C GLY A 140 14.42 -1.27 3.52
N LEU A 141 14.89 -1.59 2.30
CA LEU A 141 14.05 -1.70 1.12
C LEU A 141 13.00 -2.83 1.24
N LEU A 142 13.39 -4.01 1.74
CA LEU A 142 12.47 -5.11 1.96
C LEU A 142 11.37 -4.75 2.96
N ASP A 143 11.71 -4.04 4.03
CA ASP A 143 10.72 -3.62 5.03
C ASP A 143 9.75 -2.56 4.49
N LYS A 144 10.23 -1.66 3.62
CA LYS A 144 9.34 -0.76 2.85
C LYS A 144 8.36 -1.56 1.99
N TYR A 145 8.83 -2.54 1.21
CA TYR A 145 7.96 -3.36 0.36
C TYR A 145 6.96 -4.22 1.14
N LYS A 146 7.33 -4.76 2.31
CA LYS A 146 6.39 -5.47 3.19
C LYS A 146 5.25 -4.56 3.66
N ASN A 147 5.56 -3.33 4.05
CA ASN A 147 4.55 -2.36 4.47
C ASN A 147 3.66 -1.92 3.30
N GLN A 148 4.23 -1.70 2.11
CA GLN A 148 3.47 -1.40 0.89
C GLN A 148 2.51 -2.53 0.53
N ARG A 149 2.96 -3.79 0.56
CA ARG A 149 2.10 -4.95 0.30
C ARG A 149 0.91 -5.01 1.26
N ARG A 150 1.14 -4.79 2.55
CA ARG A 150 0.07 -4.76 3.57
C ARG A 150 -0.90 -3.61 3.34
N ALA A 151 -0.39 -2.42 3.02
CA ALA A 151 -1.22 -1.26 2.71
C ALA A 151 -2.10 -1.51 1.47
N ILE A 152 -1.56 -2.10 0.40
CA ILE A 152 -2.35 -2.47 -0.79
C ILE A 152 -3.49 -3.44 -0.45
N ILE A 153 -3.22 -4.46 0.38
CA ILE A 153 -4.26 -5.42 0.79
C ILE A 153 -5.35 -4.71 1.58
N LEU A 154 -4.98 -3.87 2.56
CA LEU A 154 -5.94 -3.09 3.35
C LEU A 154 -6.75 -2.14 2.48
N LEU A 155 -6.13 -1.47 1.51
CA LEU A 155 -6.81 -0.60 0.57
C LEU A 155 -7.83 -1.35 -0.30
N LYS A 156 -7.49 -2.55 -0.78
CA LYS A 156 -8.43 -3.39 -1.53
C LYS A 156 -9.65 -3.78 -0.68
N ILE A 157 -9.41 -4.14 0.58
CA ILE A 157 -10.48 -4.51 1.52
C ILE A 157 -11.35 -3.28 1.84
N SER A 158 -10.77 -2.10 2.05
CA SER A 158 -11.55 -0.88 2.30
C SER A 158 -12.41 -0.49 1.10
N MET A 159 -11.87 -0.58 -0.12
CA MET A 159 -12.63 -0.35 -1.36
C MET A 159 -13.80 -1.33 -1.49
N ALA A 160 -13.59 -2.62 -1.18
CA ALA A 160 -14.69 -3.60 -1.15
C ALA A 160 -15.76 -3.24 -0.11
N SER A 161 -15.36 -2.77 1.08
CA SER A 161 -16.29 -2.30 2.11
C SER A 161 -17.11 -1.10 1.65
N PHE A 162 -16.48 -0.11 1.00
CA PHE A 162 -17.21 1.04 0.44
C PHE A 162 -18.16 0.63 -0.68
N PHE A 163 -17.75 -0.33 -1.52
CA PHE A 163 -18.65 -0.87 -2.54
C PHE A 163 -19.87 -1.56 -1.91
N LEU A 164 -19.66 -2.40 -0.89
CA LEU A 164 -20.75 -3.05 -0.15
C LEU A 164 -21.68 -2.06 0.55
N SER A 165 -21.14 -0.94 1.08
CA SER A 165 -21.99 0.10 1.66
C SER A 165 -22.99 0.68 0.66
N ILE A 166 -22.70 0.67 -0.64
CA ILE A 166 -23.62 1.16 -1.67
C ILE A 166 -24.56 0.03 -2.13
N VAL A 167 -24.01 -1.15 -2.43
CA VAL A 167 -24.78 -2.26 -3.04
C VAL A 167 -25.84 -2.84 -2.09
N VAL A 168 -25.52 -2.97 -0.79
CA VAL A 168 -26.43 -3.61 0.16
C VAL A 168 -27.74 -2.81 0.38
N PRO A 169 -27.71 -1.48 0.55
CA PRO A 169 -28.94 -0.67 0.56
C PRO A 169 -29.79 -0.79 -0.71
N TRP A 170 -29.16 -0.85 -1.88
CA TRP A 170 -29.88 -1.10 -3.14
C TRP A 170 -30.58 -2.46 -3.14
N PHE A 171 -29.92 -3.50 -2.62
CA PHE A 171 -30.52 -4.82 -2.47
C PHE A 171 -31.76 -4.80 -1.57
N PHE A 172 -31.67 -4.17 -0.39
CA PHE A 172 -32.82 -4.05 0.52
C PHE A 172 -33.95 -3.23 -0.08
N TYR A 173 -33.64 -2.12 -0.76
CA TYR A 173 -34.66 -1.30 -1.43
C TYR A 173 -35.43 -2.09 -2.49
N CYS A 174 -34.71 -2.85 -3.34
CA CYS A 174 -35.36 -3.73 -4.32
C CYS A 174 -36.18 -4.85 -3.66
N PHE A 175 -35.71 -5.38 -2.52
CA PHE A 175 -36.42 -6.44 -1.79
C PHE A 175 -37.70 -5.94 -1.12
N ASP A 176 -37.67 -4.77 -0.48
CA ASP A 176 -38.83 -4.14 0.16
C ASP A 176 -39.93 -3.81 -0.86
N ILE A 177 -39.57 -3.36 -2.08
CA ILE A 177 -40.53 -3.17 -3.19
C ILE A 177 -41.21 -4.48 -3.62
N SER A 178 -40.55 -5.62 -3.42
CA SER A 178 -40.95 -6.92 -4.00
C SER A 178 -41.89 -7.76 -3.15
N LEU A 179 -42.03 -7.40 -1.87
CA LEU A 179 -42.94 -8.06 -0.93
C LEU A 179 -44.41 -7.88 -1.30
N THR A 180 -44.76 -7.02 -2.25
CA THR A 180 -46.15 -6.81 -2.66
C THR A 180 -46.70 -7.89 -3.60
N GLU A 181 -46.03 -8.37 -4.64
CA GLU A 181 -46.61 -9.45 -5.49
C GLU A 181 -45.52 -10.32 -6.17
N LYS A 182 -45.28 -11.53 -5.64
CA LYS A 182 -44.46 -12.63 -6.24
C LYS A 182 -43.00 -12.31 -6.67
N GLY A 183 -42.38 -11.23 -6.17
CA GLY A 183 -41.02 -10.79 -6.55
C GLY A 183 -39.78 -11.50 -5.96
N PRO A 184 -39.78 -12.21 -4.80
CA PRO A 184 -38.53 -12.57 -4.13
C PRO A 184 -37.67 -13.59 -4.88
N ILE A 185 -38.27 -14.51 -5.66
CA ILE A 185 -37.52 -15.51 -6.44
C ILE A 185 -36.80 -14.86 -7.63
N VAL A 186 -37.50 -13.99 -8.37
CA VAL A 186 -36.96 -13.30 -9.53
C VAL A 186 -35.81 -12.36 -9.12
N ILE A 187 -35.91 -11.74 -7.95
CA ILE A 187 -34.89 -10.81 -7.43
C ILE A 187 -33.69 -11.55 -6.84
N MET A 188 -33.90 -12.66 -6.13
CA MET A 188 -32.76 -13.50 -5.71
C MET A 188 -31.96 -13.96 -6.94
N LEU A 189 -32.65 -14.33 -8.02
CA LEU A 189 -32.03 -14.75 -9.27
C LEU A 189 -31.29 -13.59 -9.95
N LEU A 190 -31.90 -12.40 -10.04
CA LEU A 190 -31.24 -11.19 -10.57
C LEU A 190 -30.04 -10.76 -9.71
N PHE A 191 -30.11 -10.92 -8.39
CA PHE A 191 -29.01 -10.61 -7.49
C PHE A 191 -27.87 -11.61 -7.63
N ILE A 192 -28.16 -12.91 -7.71
CA ILE A 192 -27.16 -13.95 -8.00
C ILE A 192 -26.51 -13.66 -9.36
N ILE A 193 -27.30 -13.33 -10.39
CA ILE A 193 -26.78 -12.98 -11.71
C ILE A 193 -25.90 -11.73 -11.63
N SER A 194 -26.35 -10.66 -10.96
CA SER A 194 -25.58 -9.42 -10.81
C SER A 194 -24.27 -9.66 -10.05
N LEU A 195 -24.30 -10.45 -8.99
CA LEU A 195 -23.12 -10.83 -8.21
C LEU A 195 -22.16 -11.68 -9.06
N VAL A 196 -22.66 -12.65 -9.82
CA VAL A 196 -21.87 -13.46 -10.75
C VAL A 196 -21.26 -12.58 -11.84
N VAL A 197 -22.02 -11.68 -12.45
CA VAL A 197 -21.52 -10.72 -13.46
C VAL A 197 -20.44 -9.83 -12.86
N PHE A 198 -20.63 -9.34 -11.64
CA PHE A 198 -19.63 -8.53 -10.95
C PHE A 198 -18.36 -9.32 -10.61
N ILE A 199 -18.49 -10.57 -10.15
CA ILE A 199 -17.35 -11.48 -9.91
C ILE A 199 -16.61 -11.78 -11.21
N VAL A 200 -17.34 -12.09 -12.29
CA VAL A 200 -16.75 -12.32 -13.62
C VAL A 200 -16.03 -11.06 -14.08
N PHE A 201 -16.67 -9.88 -14.02
CA PHE A 201 -16.04 -8.61 -14.38
C PHE A 201 -14.75 -8.35 -13.59
N LEU A 202 -14.76 -8.56 -12.27
CA LEU A 202 -13.57 -8.45 -11.43
C LEU A 202 -12.48 -9.46 -11.84
N LEU A 203 -12.84 -10.72 -12.13
CA LEU A 203 -11.91 -11.73 -12.60
C LEU A 203 -11.29 -11.34 -13.95
N THR A 204 -12.11 -10.89 -14.90
CA THR A 204 -11.64 -10.44 -16.22
C THR A 204 -10.72 -9.22 -16.07
N LEU A 205 -11.06 -8.27 -15.22
CA LEU A 205 -10.22 -7.11 -14.91
C LEU A 205 -8.88 -7.53 -14.29
N ILE A 206 -8.90 -8.48 -13.34
CA ILE A 206 -7.68 -9.01 -12.72
C ILE A 206 -6.82 -9.74 -13.75
N ILE A 207 -7.40 -10.61 -14.58
CA ILE A 207 -6.68 -11.31 -15.66
C ILE A 207 -6.10 -10.31 -16.65
N TYR A 208 -6.87 -9.31 -17.06
CA TYR A 208 -6.41 -8.24 -17.95
C TYR A 208 -5.24 -7.46 -17.36
N LEU A 209 -5.32 -7.09 -16.08
CA LEU A 209 -4.22 -6.42 -15.36
C LEU A 209 -2.98 -7.32 -15.20
N LEU A 210 -3.16 -8.63 -15.01
CA LEU A 210 -2.07 -9.61 -14.98
C LEU A 210 -1.43 -9.78 -16.37
N TYR A 211 -2.22 -9.72 -17.44
CA TYR A 211 -1.72 -9.82 -18.82
C TYR A 211 -0.91 -8.58 -19.22
N LEU A 212 -1.40 -7.38 -18.87
CA LEU A 212 -0.65 -6.12 -19.02
C LEU A 212 0.70 -6.13 -18.27
N GLY A 213 0.80 -6.88 -17.18
CA GLY A 213 2.05 -7.08 -16.44
C GLY A 213 3.02 -8.07 -17.09
N LYS A 214 2.56 -8.94 -17.99
CA LYS A 214 3.38 -9.94 -18.68
C LYS A 214 4.01 -9.44 -19.97
N ASP A 215 3.37 -8.52 -20.68
CA ASP A 215 3.90 -7.96 -21.96
C ASP A 215 5.00 -6.91 -21.79
N LYS A 216 5.60 -6.80 -20.59
CA LYS A 216 6.83 -6.02 -20.33
C LYS A 216 8.01 -6.92 -19.92
N LYS A 217 8.21 -8.00 -20.66
CA LYS A 217 9.52 -8.65 -20.80
C LYS A 217 10.10 -8.29 -22.16
#